data_AF-A0A7U6GJM9-F1
#
_entry.id   AF-A0A7U6GJM9-F1
#
_cell.length_a   1.000
_cell.length_b   1.000
_cell.length_c   1.000
_cell.angle_alpha   90.00
_cell.angle_beta   90.00
_cell.angle_gamma   90.00
#
_symmetry.space_group_name_H-M   'P 1'
#
loop_
_entity.id
_entity.type
_entity.pdbx_description
1 polymer ?
#
loop_
_entity_poly.entity_id
_entity_poly.type
_entity_poly.pdbx_seq_one_letter_code
_entity_poly.pdbx_strand_id
1 'polypeptide(L)' 'MRDALLAKLSFWLIVIGAFALLTPNPAWPEWLARMILSTGIALAITTAIVRYREARKKPK' A
#
# COMPACT_ATOMS: atom_id res chain seq x y z
N MET A 1 -8.40 -12.41 -9.16
CA MET A 1 -7.36 -11.68 -9.94
C MET A 1 -7.21 -10.23 -9.48
N ARG A 2 -8.31 -9.49 -9.23
CA ARG A 2 -8.29 -8.08 -8.78
C ARG A 2 -7.54 -7.86 -7.45
N ASP A 3 -7.71 -8.74 -6.45
CA ASP A 3 -6.99 -8.67 -5.18
C ASP A 3 -5.47 -8.81 -5.30
N ALA A 4 -4.99 -9.68 -6.20
CA ALA A 4 -3.56 -9.90 -6.39
C ALA A 4 -2.89 -8.67 -7.02
N LEU A 5 -3.60 -8.00 -7.93
CA LEU A 5 -3.18 -6.73 -8.52
C LEU A 5 -3.16 -5.61 -7.47
N LEU A 6 -4.20 -5.51 -6.63
CA LEU A 6 -4.28 -4.50 -5.56
C LEU A 6 -3.18 -4.68 -4.52
N ALA A 7 -2.91 -5.91 -4.10
CA ALA A 7 -1.82 -6.20 -3.17
C ALA A 7 -0.45 -5.84 -3.78
N LYS A 8 -0.23 -6.19 -5.05
CA LYS A 8 1.01 -5.86 -5.76
C LYS A 8 1.17 -4.34 -5.93
N LEU A 9 0.11 -3.63 -6.26
CA LEU A 9 0.12 -2.16 -6.40
C LEU A 9 0.41 -1.48 -5.06
N SER A 10 -0.21 -1.96 -3.98
CA SER A 10 0.01 -1.45 -2.61
C SER A 10 1.46 -1.64 -2.19
N PHE A 11 2.03 -2.83 -2.46
CA PHE A 11 3.43 -3.13 -2.18
C PHE A 11 4.37 -2.15 -2.90
N TRP A 12 4.16 -1.92 -4.20
CA TRP A 12 4.98 -0.98 -4.96
C TRP A 12 4.82 0.47 -4.49
N LEU A 13 3.61 0.91 -4.12
CA LEU A 13 3.39 2.25 -3.55
C LEU A 13 4.16 2.46 -2.25
N ILE A 14 4.19 1.45 -1.37
CA ILE A 14 4.95 1.50 -0.11
C ILE A 14 6.46 1.56 -0.42
N VAL A 15 6.95 0.71 -1.32
CA VAL A 15 8.37 0.67 -1.69
C VAL A 15 8.83 2.00 -2.30
N ILE A 16 8.06 2.55 -3.25
CA ILE A 16 8.39 3.82 -3.91
C ILE A 16 8.36 4.98 -2.90
N GLY A 17 7.35 5.03 -2.03
CA GLY A 17 7.26 6.05 -0.99
C GLY A 17 8.41 5.99 0.02
N ALA A 18 8.83 4.78 0.42
CA ALA A 18 9.91 4.59 1.38
C ALA A 18 11.26 4.95 0.75
N PHE A 19 11.48 4.55 -0.50
CA PHE A 19 12.70 4.88 -1.23
C PHE A 19 12.81 6.39 -1.45
N ALA A 20 11.70 7.07 -1.79
CA ALA A 20 11.66 8.52 -1.97
C ALA A 20 12.05 9.28 -0.68
N LEU A 21 11.68 8.78 0.51
CA LEU A 21 12.08 9.38 1.78
C LEU A 21 13.53 9.07 2.18
N LEU A 22 14.09 7.94 1.72
CA LEU A 22 15.48 7.56 1.97
C LEU A 22 16.46 8.24 1.00
N THR A 23 15.98 8.81 -0.11
CA THR A 23 16.86 9.41 -1.11
C THR A 23 17.30 10.81 -0.65
N PRO A 24 18.61 11.11 -0.59
CA PRO A 24 19.10 12.41 -0.10
C PRO A 24 18.76 13.61 -1.00
N ASN A 25 18.46 13.35 -2.28
CA ASN A 25 17.95 14.35 -3.21
C ASN A 25 16.71 13.79 -3.94
N PRO A 26 15.53 13.84 -3.32
CA PRO A 26 14.33 13.26 -3.90
C PRO A 26 13.89 14.09 -5.12
N ALA A 27 13.62 13.43 -6.24
CA ALA A 27 13.08 14.09 -7.45
C ALA A 27 11.66 14.66 -7.26
N TRP A 28 11.07 14.47 -6.08
CA TRP A 28 9.68 14.73 -5.75
C TRP A 28 9.62 15.40 -4.38
N PRO A 29 8.61 16.25 -4.11
CA PRO A 29 8.46 16.89 -2.81
C PRO A 29 8.25 15.86 -1.68
N GLU A 30 8.77 16.15 -0.48
CA GLU A 30 8.65 15.28 0.68
C GLU A 30 7.19 14.99 1.06
N TRP A 31 6.30 15.97 0.93
CA TRP A 31 4.86 15.80 1.18
C TRP A 31 4.23 14.75 0.25
N LEU A 32 4.71 14.66 -0.99
CA LEU A 32 4.22 13.69 -1.97
C LEU A 32 4.71 12.27 -1.63
N ALA A 33 5.95 12.12 -1.17
CA ALA A 33 6.46 10.85 -0.67
C ALA A 33 5.65 10.34 0.54
N ARG A 34 5.34 11.24 1.50
CA ARG A 34 4.49 10.93 2.66
C ARG A 34 3.05 10.56 2.25
N MET A 35 2.47 11.26 1.26
CA MET A 35 1.15 10.95 0.70
C MET A 35 1.12 9.56 0.04
N ILE A 36 2.13 9.24 -0.78
CA ILE A 36 2.25 7.94 -1.46
C ILE A 36 2.40 6.82 -0.43
N LEU A 37 3.25 7.02 0.58
CA LEU A 37 3.49 6.05 1.64
C LEU A 37 2.22 5.82 2.48
N SER A 38 1.52 6.89 2.86
CA SER A 38 0.23 6.80 3.58
C SER A 38 -0.84 6.08 2.76
N THR A 39 -0.90 6.36 1.46
CA THR A 39 -1.84 5.72 0.52
C THR A 39 -1.54 4.23 0.36
N GLY A 40 -0.26 3.87 0.21
CA GLY A 40 0.18 2.48 0.13
C GLY A 40 -0.17 1.68 1.40
N ILE A 41 0.07 2.26 2.58
CA ILE A 41 -0.28 1.64 3.86
C ILE A 41 -1.81 1.49 4.00
N ALA A 42 -2.58 2.54 3.67
CA ALA A 42 -4.04 2.50 3.75
C ALA A 42 -4.64 1.41 2.83
N LEU A 43 -4.12 1.28 1.61
CA LEU A 43 -4.50 0.22 0.67
C LEU A 43 -4.13 -1.17 1.19
N ALA A 44 -2.93 -1.33 1.77
CA ALA A 44 -2.50 -2.60 2.36
C ALA A 44 -3.40 -3.03 3.52
N ILE A 45 -3.71 -2.12 4.45
CA ILE A 45 -4.61 -2.36 5.58
C ILE A 45 -6.01 -2.70 5.08
N THR A 46 -6.56 -1.91 4.15
CA THR A 46 -7.90 -2.14 3.60
C THR A 46 -8.00 -3.51 2.93
N THR A 47 -6.99 -3.88 2.14
CA THR A 47 -6.92 -5.19 1.48
C THR A 47 -6.87 -6.33 2.50
N ALA A 48 -6.07 -6.19 3.57
CA ALA A 48 -5.98 -7.17 4.64
C ALA A 48 -7.31 -7.33 5.41
N ILE A 49 -7.98 -6.21 5.75
CA ILE A 49 -9.27 -6.21 6.44
C ILE A 49 -10.35 -6.87 5.58
N VAL A 50 -10.42 -6.53 4.29
CA VAL A 50 -11.39 -7.12 3.36
C VAL A 50 -11.17 -8.63 3.27
N ARG A 51 -9.93 -9.07 3.06
CA ARG A 51 -9.59 -10.51 3.05
C ARG A 51 -9.93 -11.21 4.35
N TYR A 52 -9.65 -10.59 5.49
CA TYR A 52 -9.99 -11.15 6.80
C TYR A 52 -11.51 -11.28 6.99
N ARG A 53 -12.29 -10.28 6.58
CA ARG A 53 -13.76 -10.32 6.62
C ARG A 53 -14.32 -11.39 5.69
N GLU A 54 -13.77 -11.54 4.48
CA GLU A 54 -14.18 -12.60 3.55
C GLU A 54 -13.88 -13.99 4.10
N ALA A 55 -12.71 -14.19 4.71
CA ALA A 55 -12.35 -15.45 5.37
C ALA A 55 -13.29 -15.79 6.53
N ARG A 56 -13.76 -14.78 7.27
CA ARG A 56 -14.73 -14.94 8.37
C ARG A 56 -16.16 -15.18 7.90
N LYS A 57 -16.52 -14.78 6.68
CA LYS A 57 -17.86 -14.97 6.08
C LYS A 57 -18.04 -16.30 5.36
N LYS A 58 -16.98 -17.07 5.13
CA LYS A 58 -17.09 -18.48 4.75
C LYS A 58 -17.12 -19.32 6.03
N PRO A 59 -18.31 -19.60 6.62
CA PRO A 59 -18.38 -20.67 7.61
C PRO A 59 -17.93 -21.96 6.91
N LYS A 60 -17.03 -22.66 7.58
CA LYS A 60 -16.54 -23.97 7.18
C LYS A 60 -17.65 -25.00 7.27
#